data_AF-A0A9Y2IIG6-F1
#
_entry.id   AF-A0A9Y2IIG6-F1
#
_cell.length_a   1.000
_cell.length_b   1.000
_cell.length_c   1.000
_cell.angle_alpha   90.00
_cell.angle_beta   90.00
_cell.angle_gamma   90.00
#
_symmetry.space_group_name_H-M   'P 1'
#
loop_
_entity.id
_entity.type
_entity.pdbx_description
1 polymer ?
#
loop_
_entity_poly.entity_id
_entity_poly.type
_entity_poly.pdbx_seq_one_letter_code
_entity_poly.pdbx_strand_id
1 'polypeptide(L)'
;MAFLLVAAGNSPALAAGGTQVNPPSWALDRIDQRTGLDQKYRYESDAADVTVYVIDSGVDAKHPDFQGRVQPGKDFLTTGADTSDTNGHGTRVAGIVAGRSYGVAKAAQIFPVRVLDKDGGGSTDNIIAGINWVAQNAHQPAVAVLGIGGVANEQLDNAVAGLAAVMPTVVPAGEGGEDDSQISPARVPSALTVAASDVQDQVATFSDFGTPVDLYAPGVDIPAPIAGSSEVGTLSGTSMAAAVVAGAAAVYRSQHPDTAPADVDKALVQAATPDVVKNVPSGTANRLLCTLAPPTS
;
A
#
# COMPACT_ATOMS: atom_id res chain seq x y z
N MET A 1 -48.71 18.74 -7.42
CA MET A 1 -47.89 18.43 -6.24
C MET A 1 -47.38 17.02 -6.43
N ALA A 2 -46.19 16.87 -7.04
CA ALA A 2 -45.60 15.56 -7.33
C ALA A 2 -44.42 15.37 -6.39
N PHE A 3 -44.56 14.44 -5.45
CA PHE A 3 -43.46 14.02 -4.59
C PHE A 3 -42.55 13.09 -5.38
N LEU A 4 -41.31 13.53 -5.57
CA LEU A 4 -40.23 12.71 -6.09
C LEU A 4 -39.85 11.71 -5.00
N LEU A 5 -40.11 10.42 -5.22
CA LEU A 5 -39.56 9.36 -4.39
C LEU A 5 -38.05 9.33 -4.64
N VAL A 6 -37.27 9.76 -3.67
CA VAL A 6 -35.83 9.50 -3.64
C VAL A 6 -35.70 8.00 -3.38
N ALA A 7 -35.20 7.26 -4.37
CA ALA A 7 -34.80 5.87 -4.17
C ALA A 7 -33.72 5.83 -3.09
N ALA A 8 -33.98 5.10 -2.01
CA ALA A 8 -32.95 4.74 -1.04
C ALA A 8 -31.84 4.02 -1.82
N GLY A 9 -30.67 4.64 -1.90
CA GLY A 9 -29.49 3.99 -2.46
C GLY A 9 -29.22 2.71 -1.68
N ASN A 10 -29.04 1.60 -2.39
CA ASN A 10 -28.48 0.39 -1.81
C ASN A 10 -27.10 0.76 -1.25
N SER A 11 -26.97 0.90 0.08
CA SER A 11 -25.65 0.86 0.69
C SER A 11 -25.03 -0.48 0.30
N PRO A 12 -23.83 -0.50 -0.31
CA PRO A 12 -23.14 -1.76 -0.56
C PRO A 12 -23.04 -2.52 0.76
N ALA A 13 -23.31 -3.83 0.73
CA ALA A 13 -23.12 -4.66 1.91
C ALA A 13 -21.67 -4.47 2.37
N LEU A 14 -21.47 -4.07 3.63
CA LEU A 14 -20.13 -3.92 4.21
C LEU A 14 -19.35 -5.23 3.98
N ALA A 15 -18.15 -5.09 3.43
CA ALA A 15 -17.21 -6.18 3.23
C ALA A 15 -16.95 -6.94 4.55
N ALA A 16 -16.61 -8.23 4.44
CA ALA A 16 -16.68 -9.14 5.59
C ALA A 16 -15.40 -9.10 6.42
N GLY A 17 -15.53 -8.83 7.73
CA GLY A 17 -14.44 -8.99 8.69
C GLY A 17 -14.13 -10.46 9.02
N GLY A 18 -13.00 -10.71 9.67
CA GLY A 18 -12.59 -12.06 10.03
C GLY A 18 -11.29 -12.14 10.83
N THR A 19 -10.84 -13.37 11.04
CA THR A 19 -9.55 -13.69 11.69
C THR A 19 -8.84 -14.78 10.90
N GLN A 20 -7.59 -14.53 10.54
CA GLN A 20 -6.68 -15.54 10.02
C GLN A 20 -5.81 -16.05 11.18
N VAL A 21 -5.95 -17.32 11.53
CA VAL A 21 -5.11 -17.97 12.55
C VAL A 21 -3.82 -18.48 11.89
N ASN A 22 -2.70 -18.31 12.58
CA ASN A 22 -1.35 -18.60 12.10
C ASN A 22 -1.10 -17.95 10.72
N PRO A 23 -1.21 -16.61 10.59
CA PRO A 23 -0.94 -15.95 9.32
C PRO A 23 0.49 -16.26 8.87
N PRO A 24 0.71 -16.54 7.57
CA PRO A 24 2.03 -16.96 7.08
C PRO A 24 3.04 -15.80 7.03
N SER A 25 2.58 -14.56 7.23
CA SER A 25 3.40 -13.36 7.31
C SER A 25 3.32 -12.77 8.71
N TRP A 26 4.49 -12.54 9.32
CA TRP A 26 4.58 -11.88 10.62
C TRP A 26 4.08 -10.43 10.57
N ALA A 27 4.10 -9.80 9.39
CA ALA A 27 3.57 -8.45 9.21
C ALA A 27 2.08 -8.39 9.56
N LEU A 28 1.31 -9.39 9.12
CA LEU A 28 -0.12 -9.48 9.41
C LEU A 28 -0.36 -9.65 10.92
N ASP A 29 0.42 -10.52 11.57
CA ASP A 29 0.39 -10.76 13.02
C ASP A 29 0.84 -9.53 13.84
N ARG A 30 1.68 -8.66 13.25
CA ARG A 30 2.19 -7.49 13.96
C ARG A 30 1.20 -6.32 13.97
N ILE A 31 0.49 -6.09 12.87
CA ILE A 31 -0.22 -4.83 12.63
C ILE A 31 -1.62 -4.75 13.26
N ASP A 32 -2.21 -5.85 13.73
CA ASP A 32 -3.51 -5.82 14.43
C ASP A 32 -3.36 -5.78 15.97
N GLN A 33 -2.15 -5.46 16.46
CA GLN A 33 -1.83 -5.40 17.88
C GLN A 33 -0.76 -4.35 18.19
N ARG A 34 -0.71 -3.89 19.45
CA ARG A 34 0.26 -2.87 19.87
C ARG A 34 1.62 -3.46 20.26
N THR A 35 1.67 -4.71 20.69
CA THR A 35 2.90 -5.38 21.16
C THR A 35 2.96 -6.84 20.75
N GLY A 36 4.17 -7.35 20.49
CA GLY A 36 4.44 -8.77 20.25
C GLY A 36 3.74 -9.33 19.00
N LEU A 37 3.61 -10.66 18.98
CA LEU A 37 2.93 -11.45 17.94
C LEU A 37 2.03 -12.48 18.65
N ASP A 38 0.79 -12.64 18.22
CA ASP A 38 -0.20 -13.53 18.84
C ASP A 38 -0.70 -14.67 17.93
N GLN A 39 -0.09 -14.78 16.74
CA GLN A 39 -0.40 -15.76 15.70
C GLN A 39 -1.82 -15.60 15.15
N LYS A 40 -2.35 -14.38 15.13
CA LYS A 40 -3.62 -14.07 14.48
C LYS A 40 -3.52 -12.75 13.73
N TYR A 41 -4.26 -12.66 12.64
CA TYR A 41 -4.51 -11.40 11.98
C TYR A 41 -6.01 -11.16 11.91
N ARG A 42 -6.47 -10.12 12.61
CA ARG A 42 -7.86 -9.67 12.67
C ARG A 42 -8.05 -8.50 11.73
N TYR A 43 -9.12 -8.56 10.95
CA TYR A 43 -9.49 -7.52 10.01
C TYR A 43 -11.00 -7.28 10.10
N GLU A 44 -11.39 -6.01 10.21
CA GLU A 44 -12.80 -5.62 10.29
C GLU A 44 -13.50 -5.68 8.93
N SER A 45 -12.72 -5.68 7.84
CA SER A 45 -13.18 -5.82 6.47
C SER A 45 -12.10 -6.53 5.62
N ASP A 46 -12.51 -7.38 4.68
CA ASP A 46 -11.65 -7.95 3.65
C ASP A 46 -11.45 -7.02 2.44
N ALA A 47 -12.13 -5.86 2.42
CA ALA A 47 -12.05 -4.82 1.41
C ALA A 47 -12.45 -5.26 -0.01
N ALA A 48 -13.40 -6.20 -0.14
CA ALA A 48 -13.89 -6.69 -1.43
C ALA A 48 -14.43 -5.61 -2.38
N ASP A 49 -14.83 -4.47 -1.83
CA ASP A 49 -15.38 -3.31 -2.52
C ASP A 49 -14.33 -2.23 -2.88
N VAL A 50 -13.07 -2.42 -2.49
CA VAL A 50 -11.99 -1.45 -2.72
C VAL A 50 -11.08 -1.87 -3.87
N THR A 51 -10.71 -0.87 -4.68
CA THR A 51 -9.70 -0.99 -5.72
C THR A 51 -8.33 -0.58 -5.21
N VAL A 52 -7.32 -1.41 -5.44
CA VAL A 52 -5.92 -1.10 -5.17
C VAL A 52 -5.18 -0.93 -6.50
N TYR A 53 -4.68 0.28 -6.74
CA TYR A 53 -3.80 0.57 -7.86
C TYR A 53 -2.34 0.30 -7.45
N VAL A 54 -1.72 -0.68 -8.11
CA VAL A 54 -0.31 -1.05 -7.90
C VAL A 54 0.52 -0.44 -9.02
N ILE A 55 1.15 0.70 -8.76
CA ILE A 55 1.98 1.44 -9.72
C ILE A 55 3.43 0.93 -9.60
N ASP A 56 3.79 -0.02 -10.47
CA ASP A 56 5.00 -0.85 -10.32
C ASP A 56 5.42 -1.49 -11.67
N SER A 57 6.05 -2.67 -11.62
CA SER A 57 6.55 -3.49 -12.72
C SER A 57 5.51 -4.39 -13.40
N GLY A 58 4.26 -4.34 -12.92
CA GLY A 58 3.15 -5.21 -13.34
C GLY A 58 2.70 -6.15 -12.23
N VAL A 59 1.75 -7.03 -12.53
CA VAL A 59 1.31 -8.09 -11.60
C VAL A 59 1.08 -9.39 -12.36
N ASP A 60 1.61 -10.51 -11.86
CA ASP A 60 1.25 -11.83 -12.36
C ASP A 60 -0.16 -12.24 -11.91
N ALA A 61 -1.14 -11.94 -12.75
CA ALA A 61 -2.55 -12.27 -12.52
C ALA A 61 -2.84 -13.76 -12.30
N LYS A 62 -1.92 -14.65 -12.67
CA LYS A 62 -2.11 -16.12 -12.56
C LYS A 62 -1.68 -16.66 -11.20
N HIS A 63 -1.01 -15.87 -10.36
CA HIS A 63 -0.59 -16.35 -9.06
C HIS A 63 -1.83 -16.72 -8.21
N PRO A 64 -1.89 -17.94 -7.63
CA PRO A 64 -3.09 -18.47 -7.00
C PRO A 64 -3.58 -17.65 -5.80
N ASP A 65 -2.68 -16.94 -5.12
CA ASP A 65 -3.04 -16.10 -3.97
C ASP A 65 -3.94 -14.90 -4.33
N PHE A 66 -3.98 -14.49 -5.60
CA PHE A 66 -4.87 -13.42 -6.07
C PHE A 66 -6.29 -13.88 -6.38
N GLN A 67 -6.52 -15.19 -6.57
CA GLN A 67 -7.85 -15.77 -6.80
C GLN A 67 -8.64 -15.09 -7.93
N GLY A 68 -7.96 -14.63 -8.99
CA GLY A 68 -8.58 -13.96 -10.13
C GLY A 68 -9.03 -12.51 -9.89
N ARG A 69 -8.59 -11.87 -8.79
CA ARG A 69 -8.91 -10.47 -8.46
C ARG A 69 -8.02 -9.43 -9.15
N VAL A 70 -7.04 -9.86 -9.95
CA VAL A 70 -6.24 -8.95 -10.78
C VAL A 70 -7.05 -8.55 -12.01
N GLN A 71 -7.35 -7.26 -12.10
CA GLN A 71 -8.17 -6.66 -13.14
C GLN A 71 -7.34 -6.22 -14.35
N PRO A 72 -7.98 -5.97 -15.51
CA PRO A 72 -7.29 -5.37 -16.66
C PRO A 72 -6.74 -3.98 -16.29
N GLY A 73 -5.42 -3.90 -16.16
CA GLY A 73 -4.70 -2.68 -15.83
C GLY A 73 -4.24 -1.90 -17.06
N LYS A 74 -3.13 -1.17 -16.94
CA LYS A 74 -2.51 -0.45 -18.05
C LYS A 74 -0.99 -0.53 -18.02
N ASP A 75 -0.38 -0.72 -19.19
CA ASP A 75 1.07 -0.71 -19.39
C ASP A 75 1.53 0.57 -20.11
N PHE A 76 2.47 1.28 -19.49
CA PHE A 76 3.06 2.51 -19.99
C PHE A 76 4.42 2.29 -20.66
N LEU A 77 4.95 1.06 -20.67
CA LEU A 77 6.21 0.74 -21.36
C LEU A 77 6.00 0.44 -22.83
N THR A 78 5.01 -0.40 -23.14
CA THR A 78 4.76 -0.88 -24.51
C THR A 78 3.50 -0.32 -25.13
N THR A 79 2.79 0.58 -24.43
CA THR A 79 1.48 1.17 -24.80
C THR A 79 0.35 0.14 -24.97
N GLY A 80 0.54 -1.09 -24.47
CA GLY A 80 -0.43 -2.19 -24.55
C GLY A 80 -1.28 -2.37 -23.29
N ALA A 81 -2.07 -3.44 -23.29
CA ALA A 81 -2.87 -3.88 -22.14
C ALA A 81 -2.18 -4.98 -21.31
N ASP A 82 -0.98 -5.43 -21.71
CA ASP A 82 -0.25 -6.48 -21.01
C ASP A 82 0.51 -5.90 -19.80
N THR A 83 -0.11 -6.05 -18.64
CA THR A 83 0.45 -5.67 -17.34
C THR A 83 1.12 -6.82 -16.62
N SER A 84 1.50 -7.89 -17.33
CA SER A 84 2.22 -9.01 -16.72
C SER A 84 3.52 -8.53 -16.10
N ASP A 85 3.81 -9.02 -14.91
CA ASP A 85 5.04 -8.72 -14.20
C ASP A 85 6.21 -9.53 -14.75
N THR A 86 7.22 -8.84 -15.26
CA THR A 86 8.45 -9.47 -15.77
C THR A 86 9.65 -9.24 -14.86
N ASN A 87 9.48 -8.49 -13.77
CA ASN A 87 10.51 -8.23 -12.77
C ASN A 87 10.26 -9.05 -11.50
N GLY A 88 9.02 -9.04 -11.02
CA GLY A 88 8.54 -9.74 -9.82
C GLY A 88 8.19 -8.79 -8.67
N HIS A 89 8.69 -7.55 -8.66
CA HIS A 89 8.47 -6.62 -7.56
C HIS A 89 6.99 -6.24 -7.40
N GLY A 90 6.30 -5.92 -8.49
CA GLY A 90 4.91 -5.49 -8.44
C GLY A 90 3.96 -6.61 -8.00
N THR A 91 4.26 -7.85 -8.36
CA THR A 91 3.55 -9.05 -7.86
C THR A 91 3.74 -9.20 -6.34
N ARG A 92 4.92 -8.92 -5.80
CA ARG A 92 5.17 -8.95 -4.36
C ARG A 92 4.39 -7.86 -3.64
N VAL A 93 4.46 -6.62 -4.14
CA VAL A 93 3.69 -5.48 -3.61
C VAL A 93 2.20 -5.80 -3.63
N ALA A 94 1.64 -6.23 -4.76
CA ALA A 94 0.23 -6.59 -4.89
C ALA A 94 -0.18 -7.71 -3.91
N GLY A 95 0.69 -8.70 -3.70
CA GLY A 95 0.46 -9.80 -2.75
C GLY A 95 0.39 -9.35 -1.30
N ILE A 96 1.26 -8.43 -0.89
CA ILE A 96 1.26 -7.88 0.47
C ILE A 96 0.06 -6.95 0.69
N VAL A 97 -0.35 -6.21 -0.34
CA VAL A 97 -1.57 -5.39 -0.23
C VAL A 97 -2.81 -6.27 -0.14
N ALA A 98 -3.01 -7.16 -1.12
CA ALA A 98 -4.31 -7.76 -1.40
C ALA A 98 -4.30 -9.27 -1.68
N GLY A 99 -3.20 -9.98 -1.41
CA GLY A 99 -3.16 -11.44 -1.45
C GLY A 99 -4.15 -12.09 -0.48
N ARG A 100 -4.72 -13.24 -0.83
CA ARG A 100 -5.67 -13.97 0.05
C ARG A 100 -5.00 -14.38 1.36
N SER A 101 -3.81 -14.95 1.27
CA SER A 101 -3.08 -15.54 2.41
C SER A 101 -2.09 -14.57 3.01
N TYR A 102 -1.43 -13.77 2.17
CA TYR A 102 -0.33 -12.88 2.55
C TYR A 102 -0.72 -11.40 2.64
N GLY A 103 -1.88 -11.03 2.08
CA GLY A 103 -2.33 -9.66 2.01
C GLY A 103 -3.10 -9.20 3.24
N VAL A 104 -3.04 -7.89 3.47
CA VAL A 104 -3.82 -7.18 4.49
C VAL A 104 -5.29 -7.08 4.04
N ALA A 105 -5.54 -6.57 2.83
CA ALA A 105 -6.86 -6.37 2.22
C ALA A 105 -7.29 -7.58 1.38
N LYS A 106 -7.71 -8.65 2.05
CA LYS A 106 -7.78 -10.02 1.51
C LYS A 106 -8.68 -10.26 0.29
N ALA A 107 -9.61 -9.35 0.01
CA ALA A 107 -10.56 -9.46 -1.09
C ALA A 107 -10.53 -8.24 -2.04
N ALA A 108 -9.67 -7.24 -1.80
CA ALA A 108 -9.56 -6.07 -2.66
C ALA A 108 -9.23 -6.43 -4.12
N GLN A 109 -9.73 -5.60 -5.04
CA GLN A 109 -9.46 -5.74 -6.47
C GLN A 109 -8.11 -5.11 -6.80
N ILE A 110 -7.29 -5.80 -7.58
CA ILE A 110 -5.92 -5.37 -7.88
C ILE A 110 -5.89 -4.81 -9.30
N PHE A 111 -5.55 -3.53 -9.47
CA PHE A 111 -5.35 -2.89 -10.76
C PHE A 111 -3.85 -2.62 -10.97
N PRO A 112 -3.18 -3.42 -11.82
CA PRO A 112 -1.78 -3.19 -12.12
C PRO A 112 -1.59 -1.98 -13.04
N VAL A 113 -0.64 -1.13 -12.70
CA VAL A 113 -0.24 0.03 -13.51
C VAL A 113 1.26 -0.11 -13.76
N ARG A 114 1.59 -0.71 -14.90
CA ARG A 114 2.97 -1.07 -15.23
C ARG A 114 3.71 0.14 -15.78
N VAL A 115 4.69 0.60 -15.02
CA VAL A 115 5.57 1.73 -15.33
C VAL A 115 7.06 1.39 -15.21
N LEU A 116 7.39 0.21 -14.67
CA LEU A 116 8.75 -0.32 -14.57
C LEU A 116 8.95 -1.56 -15.44
N ASP A 117 10.12 -1.65 -16.07
CA ASP A 117 10.52 -2.75 -16.93
C ASP A 117 11.00 -3.99 -16.15
N LYS A 118 11.47 -5.01 -16.88
CA LYS A 118 11.97 -6.27 -16.31
C LYS A 118 13.14 -6.10 -15.34
N ASP A 119 13.91 -5.03 -15.46
CA ASP A 119 15.07 -4.74 -14.61
C ASP A 119 14.70 -3.78 -13.46
N GLY A 120 13.42 -3.38 -13.36
CA GLY A 120 12.92 -2.44 -12.35
C GLY A 120 13.12 -0.97 -12.73
N GLY A 121 13.56 -0.69 -13.96
CA GLY A 121 13.77 0.66 -14.47
C GLY A 121 12.52 1.25 -15.10
N GLY A 122 12.27 2.55 -14.91
CA GLY A 122 11.18 3.27 -15.57
C GLY A 122 11.59 4.71 -15.86
N SER A 123 11.13 5.26 -16.99
CA SER A 123 11.30 6.69 -17.24
C SER A 123 10.33 7.47 -16.34
N THR A 124 10.78 8.63 -15.84
CA THR A 124 9.93 9.53 -15.05
C THR A 124 8.65 9.88 -15.81
N ASP A 125 8.72 10.06 -17.12
CA ASP A 125 7.55 10.34 -17.97
C ASP A 125 6.51 9.20 -17.94
N ASN A 126 6.94 7.94 -18.02
CA ASN A 126 6.03 6.78 -17.95
C ASN A 126 5.40 6.66 -16.56
N ILE A 127 6.18 6.91 -15.51
CA ILE A 127 5.71 6.88 -14.13
C ILE A 127 4.64 7.97 -13.92
N ILE A 128 4.93 9.21 -14.33
CA ILE A 128 3.97 10.33 -14.27
C ILE A 128 2.71 10.03 -15.10
N ALA A 129 2.86 9.46 -16.30
CA ALA A 129 1.72 9.08 -17.13
C ALA A 129 0.84 8.02 -16.47
N GLY A 130 1.44 7.04 -15.78
CA GLY A 130 0.74 6.04 -14.98
C GLY A 130 -0.05 6.66 -13.83
N ILE A 131 0.60 7.49 -13.03
CA ILE A 131 -0.01 8.22 -11.91
C ILE A 131 -1.19 9.07 -12.37
N ASN A 132 -1.01 9.86 -13.43
CA ASN A 132 -2.06 10.72 -13.97
C ASN A 132 -3.23 9.92 -14.53
N TRP A 133 -2.97 8.76 -15.16
CA TRP A 133 -4.03 7.90 -15.65
C TRP A 133 -4.86 7.34 -14.49
N VAL A 134 -4.24 6.92 -13.39
CA VAL A 134 -4.98 6.48 -12.20
C VAL A 134 -5.84 7.63 -11.66
N ALA A 135 -5.26 8.82 -11.46
CA ALA A 135 -6.00 9.98 -10.96
C ALA A 135 -7.26 10.33 -11.79
N GLN A 136 -7.24 10.04 -13.10
CA GLN A 136 -8.34 10.33 -14.03
C GLN A 136 -9.34 9.18 -14.20
N ASN A 137 -8.93 7.93 -13.97
CA ASN A 137 -9.71 6.73 -14.35
C ASN A 137 -10.02 5.81 -13.16
N ALA A 138 -9.72 6.26 -11.93
CA ALA A 138 -9.88 5.46 -10.73
C ALA A 138 -11.32 4.96 -10.52
N HIS A 139 -11.46 3.67 -10.23
CA HIS A 139 -12.70 3.07 -9.74
C HIS A 139 -12.73 3.21 -8.21
N GLN A 140 -13.46 4.20 -7.71
CA GLN A 140 -13.62 4.43 -6.28
C GLN A 140 -14.59 3.40 -5.65
N PRO A 141 -14.43 3.06 -4.35
CA PRO A 141 -13.37 3.53 -3.46
C PRO A 141 -12.01 2.90 -3.79
N ALA A 142 -10.94 3.72 -3.75
CA ALA A 142 -9.60 3.30 -4.17
C ALA A 142 -8.48 3.72 -3.20
N VAL A 143 -7.35 3.02 -3.32
CA VAL A 143 -6.03 3.32 -2.74
C VAL A 143 -4.96 3.08 -3.81
N ALA A 144 -3.89 3.87 -3.80
CA ALA A 144 -2.72 3.65 -4.63
C ALA A 144 -1.48 3.32 -3.79
N VAL A 145 -0.65 2.41 -4.29
CA VAL A 145 0.71 2.17 -3.79
C VAL A 145 1.69 2.30 -4.94
N LEU A 146 2.77 3.04 -4.70
CA LEU A 146 3.88 3.16 -5.64
C LEU A 146 5.05 2.36 -5.06
N GLY A 147 5.51 1.31 -5.76
CA GLY A 147 6.73 0.59 -5.38
C GLY A 147 7.99 1.20 -5.97
N ILE A 148 8.06 2.54 -5.98
CA ILE A 148 9.05 3.31 -6.74
C ILE A 148 9.67 4.36 -5.83
N GLY A 149 10.99 4.53 -5.94
CA GLY A 149 11.73 5.64 -5.38
C GLY A 149 12.87 6.04 -6.31
N GLY A 150 13.31 7.29 -6.21
CA GLY A 150 14.43 7.79 -6.99
C GLY A 150 14.84 9.19 -6.56
N VAL A 151 15.77 9.75 -7.33
CA VAL A 151 16.25 11.12 -7.10
C VAL A 151 15.09 12.12 -7.16
N ALA A 152 15.18 13.16 -6.34
CA ALA A 152 14.25 14.29 -6.32
C ALA A 152 13.80 14.75 -7.72
N ASN A 153 12.49 14.78 -7.94
CA ASN A 153 11.89 15.24 -9.19
C ASN A 153 10.55 15.95 -8.94
N GLU A 154 10.50 17.26 -9.18
CA GLU A 154 9.31 18.09 -8.91
C GLU A 154 8.09 17.71 -9.76
N GLN A 155 8.29 17.21 -10.98
CA GLN A 155 7.18 16.79 -11.84
C GLN A 155 6.53 15.51 -11.31
N LEU A 156 7.36 14.58 -10.82
CA LEU A 156 6.88 13.37 -10.14
C LEU A 156 6.14 13.73 -8.85
N ASP A 157 6.70 14.64 -8.05
CA ASP A 157 6.07 15.09 -6.80
C ASP A 157 4.69 15.69 -7.04
N ASN A 158 4.56 16.55 -8.05
CA ASN A 158 3.29 17.16 -8.43
C ASN A 158 2.27 16.12 -8.91
N ALA A 159 2.71 15.10 -9.65
CA ALA A 159 1.83 14.01 -10.09
C ALA A 159 1.31 13.21 -8.88
N VAL A 160 2.19 12.86 -7.94
CA VAL A 160 1.82 12.14 -6.71
C VAL A 160 0.91 12.98 -5.82
N ALA A 161 1.18 14.28 -5.67
CA ALA A 161 0.29 15.18 -4.95
C ALA A 161 -1.11 15.27 -5.58
N GLY A 162 -1.18 15.27 -6.93
CA GLY A 162 -2.44 15.20 -7.66
C GLY A 162 -3.20 13.88 -7.45
N LEU A 163 -2.50 12.75 -7.38
CA LEU A 163 -3.10 11.45 -7.09
C LEU A 163 -3.60 11.38 -5.64
N ALA A 164 -2.81 11.87 -4.68
CA ALA A 164 -3.14 11.95 -3.27
C ALA A 164 -4.40 12.80 -2.99
N ALA A 165 -4.67 13.81 -3.82
CA ALA A 165 -5.90 14.59 -3.73
C ALA A 165 -7.17 13.78 -4.10
N VAL A 166 -7.01 12.64 -4.80
CA VAL A 166 -8.12 11.80 -5.30
C VAL A 166 -8.25 10.49 -4.51
N MET A 167 -7.16 9.96 -3.97
CA MET A 167 -7.15 8.73 -3.16
C MET A 167 -5.94 8.66 -2.22
N PRO A 168 -6.03 7.92 -1.10
CA PRO A 168 -4.88 7.59 -0.27
C PRO A 168 -3.79 7.01 -1.14
N THR A 169 -2.60 7.59 -1.03
CA THR A 169 -1.45 7.26 -1.87
C THR A 169 -0.27 6.97 -0.97
N VAL A 170 0.20 5.73 -1.00
CA VAL A 170 1.25 5.25 -0.12
C VAL A 170 2.55 5.08 -0.90
N VAL A 171 3.65 5.58 -0.34
CA VAL A 171 4.96 5.58 -0.98
C VAL A 171 6.06 5.08 -0.02
N PRO A 172 7.10 4.40 -0.53
CA PRO A 172 8.24 3.99 0.28
C PRO A 172 9.11 5.19 0.66
N ALA A 173 9.70 5.15 1.86
CA ALA A 173 10.67 6.16 2.28
C ALA A 173 11.97 6.12 1.47
N GLY A 174 12.33 4.95 0.93
CA GLY A 174 13.60 4.68 0.24
C GLY A 174 14.50 3.72 1.01
N GLU A 175 15.63 3.33 0.40
CA GLU A 175 16.50 2.23 0.87
C GLU A 175 18.00 2.61 0.93
N GLY A 176 18.32 3.90 0.98
CA GLY A 176 19.70 4.40 1.03
C GLY A 176 20.31 4.46 2.44
N GLY A 177 19.50 4.36 3.49
CA GLY A 177 19.90 4.69 4.86
C GLY A 177 20.22 6.17 5.02
N GLU A 178 19.51 7.04 4.28
CA GLU A 178 19.75 8.48 4.19
C GLU A 178 18.49 9.32 4.50
N ASP A 179 18.64 10.64 4.46
CA ASP A 179 17.55 11.59 4.69
C ASP A 179 16.63 11.64 3.47
N ASP A 180 15.36 11.30 3.67
CA ASP A 180 14.33 11.16 2.63
C ASP A 180 13.91 12.50 1.98
N SER A 181 14.35 13.65 2.49
CA SER A 181 14.05 14.96 1.90
C SER A 181 14.57 15.14 0.46
N GLN A 182 15.50 14.29 0.03
CA GLN A 182 16.08 14.31 -1.32
C GLN A 182 15.53 13.19 -2.24
N ILE A 183 14.55 12.43 -1.78
CA ILE A 183 13.98 11.29 -2.49
C ILE A 183 12.54 11.59 -2.93
N SER A 184 12.25 11.33 -4.21
CA SER A 184 10.90 11.36 -4.76
C SER A 184 10.40 9.94 -4.99
N PRO A 185 9.14 9.62 -4.67
CA PRO A 185 8.09 10.52 -4.15
C PRO A 185 8.01 10.62 -2.61
N ALA A 186 8.97 10.06 -1.86
CA ALA A 186 8.96 10.05 -0.39
C ALA A 186 8.77 11.44 0.25
N ARG A 187 9.33 12.49 -0.36
CA ARG A 187 9.23 13.87 0.13
C ARG A 187 7.88 14.56 -0.10
N VAL A 188 6.89 13.90 -0.72
CA VAL A 188 5.59 14.51 -1.05
C VAL A 188 4.71 14.53 0.20
N PRO A 189 4.41 15.70 0.80
CA PRO A 189 3.75 15.75 2.12
C PRO A 189 2.29 15.28 2.15
N SER A 190 1.65 15.16 0.98
CA SER A 190 0.28 14.66 0.86
C SER A 190 0.21 13.15 0.58
N ALA A 191 1.36 12.48 0.37
CA ALA A 191 1.41 11.02 0.31
C ALA A 191 1.75 10.48 1.70
N LEU A 192 1.35 9.24 1.97
CA LEU A 192 1.71 8.54 3.20
C LEU A 192 3.06 7.84 3.00
N THR A 193 4.11 8.42 3.57
CA THR A 193 5.50 7.94 3.39
C THR A 193 5.87 6.94 4.48
N VAL A 194 6.32 5.76 4.05
CA VAL A 194 6.45 4.59 4.93
C VAL A 194 7.88 4.08 5.00
N ALA A 195 8.42 4.08 6.22
CA ALA A 195 9.70 3.48 6.56
C ALA A 195 9.56 2.01 6.99
N ALA A 196 10.66 1.25 6.98
CA ALA A 196 10.64 -0.19 7.24
C ALA A 196 11.12 -0.54 8.65
N SER A 197 10.41 -1.47 9.30
CA SER A 197 10.86 -2.13 10.52
C SER A 197 10.97 -3.65 10.38
N ASP A 198 11.75 -4.26 11.26
CA ASP A 198 11.84 -5.72 11.40
C ASP A 198 10.87 -6.28 12.44
N VAL A 199 10.88 -7.61 12.58
CA VAL A 199 9.99 -8.36 13.49
C VAL A 199 10.29 -8.12 14.97
N GLN A 200 11.44 -7.51 15.30
CA GLN A 200 11.80 -7.11 16.66
C GLN A 200 11.48 -5.63 16.94
N ASP A 201 10.69 -4.99 16.07
CA ASP A 201 10.37 -3.56 16.08
C ASP A 201 11.64 -2.70 16.00
N GLN A 202 12.65 -3.08 15.23
CA GLN A 202 13.82 -2.25 14.95
C GLN A 202 13.71 -1.60 13.57
N VAL A 203 14.22 -0.38 13.42
CA VAL A 203 14.40 0.23 12.09
C VAL A 203 15.26 -0.68 11.22
N ALA A 204 14.80 -0.97 10.01
CA ALA A 204 15.59 -1.69 9.02
C ALA A 204 16.79 -0.84 8.61
N THR A 205 18.00 -1.42 8.57
CA THR A 205 19.23 -0.65 8.35
C THR A 205 19.30 0.06 6.99
N PHE A 206 18.53 -0.41 6.01
CA PHE A 206 18.41 0.22 4.71
C PHE A 206 17.38 1.35 4.69
N SER A 207 16.44 1.42 5.65
CA SER A 207 15.33 2.36 5.58
C SER A 207 15.84 3.79 5.63
N ASP A 208 15.42 4.58 4.65
CA ASP A 208 15.54 6.03 4.75
C ASP A 208 14.67 6.56 5.89
N PHE A 209 15.01 7.77 6.33
CA PHE A 209 14.46 8.39 7.52
C PHE A 209 14.35 9.90 7.33
N GLY A 210 13.64 10.58 8.23
CA GLY A 210 13.50 12.04 8.17
C GLY A 210 12.09 12.50 8.45
N THR A 211 11.89 13.81 8.24
CA THR A 211 10.61 14.47 8.50
C THR A 211 9.49 14.11 7.52
N PRO A 212 9.76 13.73 6.25
CA PRO A 212 8.74 13.13 5.39
C PRO A 212 8.17 11.78 5.85
N VAL A 213 8.90 10.95 6.60
CA VAL A 213 8.34 9.68 7.13
C VAL A 213 7.16 9.94 8.08
N ASP A 214 5.99 9.40 7.72
CA ASP A 214 4.79 9.49 8.54
C ASP A 214 4.72 8.40 9.63
N LEU A 215 5.11 7.17 9.24
CA LEU A 215 5.11 5.98 10.08
C LEU A 215 6.02 4.87 9.53
N TYR A 216 6.30 3.89 10.38
CA TYR A 216 6.94 2.63 10.06
C TYR A 216 5.91 1.53 9.86
N ALA A 217 6.25 0.54 9.03
CA ALA A 217 5.52 -0.71 8.93
C ALA A 217 6.49 -1.90 8.72
N PRO A 218 6.02 -3.15 8.94
CA PRO A 218 6.79 -4.36 8.62
C PRO A 218 7.35 -4.33 7.19
N GLY A 219 8.67 -4.29 7.08
CA GLY A 219 9.36 -4.22 5.78
C GLY A 219 10.56 -5.16 5.64
N VAL A 220 10.92 -5.91 6.69
CA VAL A 220 12.01 -6.89 6.64
C VAL A 220 11.45 -8.30 6.63
N ASP A 221 11.98 -9.11 5.72
CA ASP A 221 11.63 -10.50 5.57
C ASP A 221 10.12 -10.76 5.45
N ILE A 222 9.48 -10.05 4.52
CA ILE A 222 8.04 -10.14 4.27
C ILE A 222 7.74 -11.23 3.23
N PRO A 223 6.99 -12.29 3.57
CA PRO A 223 6.58 -13.32 2.62
C PRO A 223 5.59 -12.76 1.60
N ALA A 224 5.87 -12.97 0.31
CA ALA A 224 5.05 -12.49 -0.79
C ALA A 224 5.07 -13.44 -2.01
N PRO A 225 4.01 -13.45 -2.83
CA PRO A 225 3.94 -14.13 -4.12
C PRO A 225 5.17 -13.90 -5.03
N ILE A 226 5.60 -14.95 -5.73
CA ILE A 226 6.66 -14.87 -6.75
C ILE A 226 6.03 -14.95 -8.15
N ALA A 227 6.24 -13.90 -8.95
CA ALA A 227 5.77 -13.84 -10.34
C ALA A 227 6.28 -15.03 -11.19
N GLY A 228 5.42 -15.55 -12.07
CA GLY A 228 5.72 -16.68 -12.94
C GLY A 228 5.70 -18.04 -12.24
N SER A 229 5.25 -18.10 -10.98
CA SER A 229 5.18 -19.34 -10.18
C SER A 229 3.93 -19.38 -9.30
N SER A 230 3.70 -20.51 -8.63
CA SER A 230 2.74 -20.63 -7.52
C SER A 230 3.38 -20.45 -6.15
N GLU A 231 4.68 -20.17 -6.11
CA GLU A 231 5.49 -20.17 -4.90
C GLU A 231 5.51 -18.79 -4.24
N VAL A 232 5.89 -18.79 -2.97
CA VAL A 232 6.04 -17.60 -2.15
C VAL A 232 7.50 -17.50 -1.72
N GLY A 233 8.00 -16.28 -1.68
CA GLY A 233 9.34 -16.01 -1.17
C GLY A 233 9.37 -14.72 -0.39
N THR A 234 10.45 -14.56 0.35
CA THR A 234 10.65 -13.41 1.22
C THR A 234 11.36 -12.28 0.50
N LEU A 235 10.94 -11.04 0.74
CA LEU A 235 11.65 -9.84 0.31
C LEU A 235 11.65 -8.79 1.44
N SER A 236 12.70 -7.97 1.47
CA SER A 236 12.84 -6.84 2.37
C SER A 236 12.88 -5.55 1.56
N GLY A 237 12.25 -4.51 2.07
CA GLY A 237 12.27 -3.18 1.46
C GLY A 237 11.23 -2.22 2.06
N THR A 238 11.43 -0.92 1.87
CA THR A 238 10.40 0.08 2.22
C THR A 238 9.19 -0.03 1.30
N SER A 239 9.35 -0.58 0.09
CA SER A 239 8.25 -0.96 -0.79
C SER A 239 7.32 -2.01 -0.17
N MET A 240 7.87 -2.98 0.57
CA MET A 240 7.07 -3.98 1.28
C MET A 240 6.31 -3.33 2.44
N ALA A 241 6.95 -2.42 3.18
CA ALA A 241 6.31 -1.66 4.25
C ALA A 241 5.16 -0.79 3.71
N ALA A 242 5.39 -0.07 2.62
CA ALA A 242 4.36 0.71 1.91
C ALA A 242 3.18 -0.17 1.46
N ALA A 243 3.44 -1.38 0.98
CA ALA A 243 2.39 -2.34 0.61
C ALA A 243 1.53 -2.76 1.81
N VAL A 244 2.14 -2.99 2.99
CA VAL A 244 1.38 -3.30 4.22
C VAL A 244 0.45 -2.14 4.57
N VAL A 245 0.95 -0.90 4.51
CA VAL A 245 0.17 0.31 4.83
C VAL A 245 -0.93 0.56 3.80
N ALA A 246 -0.67 0.36 2.52
CA ALA A 246 -1.70 0.48 1.47
C ALA A 246 -2.82 -0.53 1.67
N GLY A 247 -2.49 -1.74 2.13
CA GLY A 247 -3.50 -2.72 2.52
C GLY A 247 -4.33 -2.28 3.73
N ALA A 248 -3.71 -1.68 4.74
CA ALA A 248 -4.44 -1.11 5.88
C ALA A 248 -5.33 0.07 5.45
N ALA A 249 -4.85 0.92 4.54
CA ALA A 249 -5.65 1.99 3.94
C ALA A 249 -6.86 1.45 3.18
N ALA A 250 -6.71 0.33 2.44
CA ALA A 250 -7.82 -0.31 1.75
C ALA A 250 -8.87 -0.88 2.72
N VAL A 251 -8.42 -1.53 3.81
CA VAL A 251 -9.34 -2.01 4.87
C VAL A 251 -10.08 -0.85 5.55
N TYR A 252 -9.39 0.26 5.83
CA TYR A 252 -10.01 1.46 6.39
C TYR A 252 -11.00 2.09 5.41
N ARG A 253 -10.61 2.20 4.13
CA ARG A 253 -11.41 2.77 3.05
C ARG A 253 -12.70 1.98 2.81
N SER A 254 -12.66 0.66 2.90
CA SER A 254 -13.85 -0.19 2.78
C SER A 254 -14.91 0.12 3.86
N GLN A 255 -14.47 0.47 5.07
CA GLN A 255 -15.35 0.86 6.16
C GLN A 255 -15.80 2.33 6.07
N HIS A 256 -15.02 3.15 5.37
CA HIS A 256 -15.22 4.60 5.26
C HIS A 256 -15.06 5.07 3.80
N PRO A 257 -15.95 4.63 2.88
CA PRO A 257 -15.77 4.83 1.44
C PRO A 257 -15.79 6.30 1.03
N ASP A 258 -16.50 7.15 1.79
CA ASP A 258 -16.68 8.58 1.50
C ASP A 258 -15.67 9.49 2.22
N THR A 259 -14.77 8.94 3.04
CA THR A 259 -13.77 9.74 3.76
C THR A 259 -12.80 10.39 2.76
N ALA A 260 -12.43 11.66 2.99
CA ALA A 260 -11.45 12.32 2.13
C ALA A 260 -10.10 11.58 2.20
N PRO A 261 -9.31 11.52 1.10
CA PRO A 261 -8.01 10.84 1.09
C PRO A 261 -7.10 11.18 2.28
N ALA A 262 -6.87 12.47 2.53
CA ALA A 262 -6.02 12.94 3.62
C ALA A 262 -6.54 12.54 5.03
N ASP A 263 -7.85 12.34 5.18
CA ASP A 263 -8.44 11.90 6.45
C ASP A 263 -8.22 10.40 6.68
N VAL A 264 -8.08 9.58 5.64
CA VAL A 264 -7.64 8.18 5.76
C VAL A 264 -6.20 8.12 6.23
N ASP A 265 -5.31 8.89 5.61
CA ASP A 265 -3.89 8.93 5.99
C ASP A 265 -3.73 9.35 7.45
N LYS A 266 -4.44 10.42 7.85
CA LYS A 266 -4.50 10.88 9.23
C LYS A 266 -5.04 9.81 10.19
N ALA A 267 -6.09 9.08 9.81
CA ALA A 267 -6.66 8.04 10.66
C ALA A 267 -5.65 6.90 10.90
N LEU A 268 -4.90 6.49 9.88
CA LEU A 268 -3.84 5.48 10.03
C LEU A 268 -2.70 5.97 10.92
N VAL A 269 -2.23 7.22 10.73
CA VAL A 269 -1.20 7.83 11.56
C VAL A 269 -1.65 7.95 13.03
N GLN A 270 -2.92 8.25 13.28
CA GLN A 270 -3.50 8.34 14.62
C GLN A 270 -3.71 6.97 15.29
N ALA A 271 -4.01 5.94 14.51
CA ALA A 271 -4.17 4.58 14.99
C ALA A 271 -2.83 3.93 15.37
N ALA A 272 -1.75 4.32 14.67
CA ALA A 272 -0.40 3.80 14.83
C ALA A 272 0.05 3.73 16.30
N THR A 273 0.84 2.71 16.62
CA THR A 273 1.40 2.51 17.95
C THR A 273 2.61 3.44 18.13
N PRO A 274 2.57 4.40 19.07
CA PRO A 274 3.68 5.32 19.27
C PRO A 274 4.83 4.66 20.02
N ASP A 275 6.05 5.13 19.75
CA ASP A 275 7.25 4.91 20.57
C ASP A 275 7.67 3.44 20.79
N VAL A 276 7.29 2.55 19.87
CA VAL A 276 7.66 1.11 19.93
C VAL A 276 8.81 0.74 19.00
N VAL A 277 9.06 1.53 17.95
CA VAL A 277 10.16 1.25 17.01
C VAL A 277 11.47 1.67 17.67
N LYS A 278 12.47 0.78 17.64
CA LYS A 278 13.79 0.95 18.23
C LYS A 278 14.75 1.51 17.19
N ASN A 279 15.70 2.32 17.67
CA ASN A 279 16.75 2.95 16.86
C ASN A 279 16.22 3.90 15.79
N VAL A 280 15.07 4.54 16.03
CA VAL A 280 14.52 5.57 15.15
C VAL A 280 15.47 6.78 15.06
N PRO A 281 15.94 7.16 13.86
CA PRO A 281 16.78 8.34 13.69
C PRO A 281 16.08 9.62 14.14
N SER A 282 16.84 10.54 14.74
CA SER A 282 16.32 11.82 15.22
C SER A 282 15.62 12.59 14.09
N GLY A 283 14.44 13.14 14.38
CA GLY A 283 13.64 13.88 13.39
C GLY A 283 12.64 13.01 12.61
N THR A 284 12.63 11.69 12.84
CA THR A 284 11.71 10.74 12.20
C THR A 284 10.57 10.38 13.15
N ALA A 285 9.35 10.25 12.64
CA ALA A 285 8.20 9.89 13.46
C ALA A 285 8.28 8.45 14.00
N ASN A 286 8.27 8.26 15.32
CA ASN A 286 8.23 6.93 15.94
C ASN A 286 6.78 6.43 16.07
N ARG A 287 6.24 5.94 14.96
CA ARG A 287 4.88 5.39 14.87
C ARG A 287 4.94 4.09 14.09
N LEU A 288 4.44 3.00 14.64
CA LEU A 288 4.33 1.73 13.93
C LEU A 288 2.88 1.49 13.53
N LEU A 289 2.63 1.13 12.26
CA LEU A 289 1.29 0.84 11.75
C LEU A 289 0.48 -0.05 12.70
N CYS A 290 -0.77 0.32 12.95
CA CYS A 290 -1.73 -0.48 13.70
C CYS A 290 -3.12 -0.36 13.04
N THR A 291 -3.78 -1.49 12.78
CA THR A 291 -5.10 -1.55 12.15
C THR A 291 -6.25 -1.51 13.16
N LEU A 292 -5.95 -1.56 14.46
CA LEU A 292 -6.94 -1.33 15.51
C LEU A 292 -7.43 0.12 15.45
N ALA A 293 -8.71 0.34 15.73
CA ALA A 293 -9.26 1.68 15.84
C ALA A 293 -8.43 2.53 16.85
N PRO A 294 -8.27 3.84 16.61
CA PRO A 294 -7.64 4.73 17.58
C PRO A 294 -8.35 4.62 18.94
N PRO A 295 -7.65 4.76 20.07
CA PRO A 295 -8.31 4.87 21.37
C PRO A 295 -9.29 6.05 21.32
N THR A 296 -10.54 5.85 21.69
CA THR A 296 -11.49 6.96 21.86
C THR A 296 -10.98 7.83 23.01
N SER A 297 -10.61 9.06 22.71
CA SER A 297 -10.22 10.09 23.69
C SER A 297 -11.38 10.47 24.59
#